data_AF-A0YU73-F1
#
_entry.id   AF-A0YU73-F1
#
_cell.length_a   1.000
_cell.length_b   1.000
_cell.length_c   1.000
_cell.angle_alpha   90.00
_cell.angle_beta   90.00
_cell.angle_gamma   90.00
#
_symmetry.space_group_name_H-M   'P 1'
#
loop_
_entity.id
_entity.type
_entity.pdbx_description
1 polymer ?
#
loop_
_entity_poly.entity_id
_entity_poly.type
_entity_poly.pdbx_seq_one_letter_code
_entity_poly.pdbx_strand_id
1 'polypeptide(L)'
;MTSPIDHPCRSNFVGSVKNSLEITIQTPQIPALVSANIQVERIQTVGVGNIPQIIYKTPKGRCSTLLSKTQFTKIWQCWLQIRSSNITQLQAWEIKASGLQFKTNQGQFWLNISEAKAFLSRYNRVAIEPLSVKFTEHDIVVWNPIHQTISQVNKTGCSCADSQYRHTTCKHQIAVQLCRMQTHEESQSIASLN
;
A
#
# COMPACT_ATOMS: atom_id res chain seq x y z
N MET A 1 47.70 -7.15 44.44
CA MET A 1 46.61 -6.87 45.38
C MET A 1 45.61 -5.95 44.70
N THR A 2 44.38 -6.46 44.51
CA THR A 2 43.06 -5.79 44.45
C THR A 2 42.84 -4.51 43.61
N SER A 3 41.98 -4.63 42.59
CA SER A 3 41.12 -3.55 42.05
C SER A 3 40.22 -2.93 43.15
N PRO A 4 39.61 -1.76 42.89
CA PRO A 4 38.21 -1.80 42.45
C PRO A 4 37.80 -0.81 41.35
N ILE A 5 36.67 -1.17 40.73
CA ILE A 5 35.81 -0.47 39.77
C ILE A 5 34.82 0.43 40.56
N ASP A 6 34.35 1.54 39.96
CA ASP A 6 33.04 2.23 40.12
C ASP A 6 33.21 3.74 39.82
N HIS A 7 32.33 4.54 39.20
CA HIS A 7 31.09 4.40 38.43
C HIS A 7 30.88 5.77 37.72
N PRO A 8 29.98 5.88 36.73
CA PRO A 8 29.95 7.00 35.79
C PRO A 8 29.21 8.25 36.28
N CYS A 9 29.59 9.35 35.67
CA CYS A 9 29.05 10.71 35.82
C CYS A 9 27.52 10.73 35.61
N ARG A 10 26.76 11.06 36.66
CA ARG A 10 25.35 11.47 36.55
C ARG A 10 25.28 12.90 36.02
N SER A 11 24.84 13.09 34.78
CA SER A 11 24.28 14.38 34.35
C SER A 11 22.76 14.33 34.53
N ASN A 12 22.25 15.08 35.51
CA ASN A 12 20.84 15.38 35.65
C ASN A 12 20.39 16.26 34.47
N PHE A 13 19.65 15.71 33.52
CA PHE A 13 18.80 16.50 32.62
C PHE A 13 17.34 16.27 33.01
N VAL A 14 16.85 17.14 33.90
CA VAL A 14 15.42 17.40 34.08
C VAL A 14 15.03 18.39 32.99
N GLY A 15 14.39 17.89 31.96
CA GLY A 15 13.87 18.66 30.84
C GLY A 15 12.67 17.93 30.27
N SER A 16 11.54 18.02 31.00
CA SER A 16 10.26 17.47 30.59
C SER A 16 9.69 18.29 29.44
N VAL A 17 9.82 17.78 28.21
CA VAL A 17 8.87 18.02 27.12
C VAL A 17 8.59 16.66 26.48
N LYS A 18 7.63 15.92 27.04
CA LYS A 18 7.07 14.72 26.41
C LYS A 18 6.20 15.16 25.22
N ASN A 19 6.83 15.40 24.08
CA ASN A 19 6.22 15.14 22.78
C ASN A 19 7.10 14.08 22.09
N SER A 20 7.11 12.88 22.66
CA SER A 20 7.65 11.72 21.96
C SER A 20 6.70 11.45 20.80
N LEU A 21 7.07 11.87 19.59
CA LEU A 21 6.44 11.41 18.36
C LEU A 21 6.53 9.89 18.37
N GLU A 22 5.40 9.24 18.64
CA GLU A 22 5.31 7.79 18.60
C GLU A 22 5.74 7.33 17.22
N ILE A 23 6.81 6.55 17.18
CA ILE A 23 7.25 5.87 15.97
C ILE A 23 6.25 4.76 15.72
N THR A 24 5.22 5.02 14.92
CA THR A 24 4.22 4.01 14.57
C THR A 24 4.75 3.13 13.44
N ILE A 25 5.14 1.90 13.78
CA ILE A 25 5.36 0.84 12.80
C ILE A 25 3.99 0.23 12.48
N GLN A 26 3.63 0.23 11.21
CA GLN A 26 2.37 -0.32 10.71
C GLN A 26 2.65 -1.40 9.67
N THR A 27 1.94 -2.51 9.76
CA THR A 27 1.94 -3.54 8.72
C THR A 27 0.61 -3.44 7.97
N PRO A 28 0.61 -3.29 6.63
CA PRO A 28 -0.63 -3.16 5.86
C PRO A 28 -1.57 -4.33 6.13
N GLN A 29 -2.68 -4.08 6.83
CA GLN A 29 -3.75 -5.06 7.02
C GLN A 29 -4.67 -5.09 5.79
N ILE A 30 -4.26 -5.77 4.72
CA ILE A 30 -5.10 -5.97 3.55
C ILE A 30 -5.44 -7.44 3.31
N PRO A 31 -6.70 -7.78 3.02
CA PRO A 31 -7.01 -9.10 2.50
C PRO A 31 -6.35 -9.24 1.14
N ALA A 32 -5.56 -10.30 0.98
CA ALA A 32 -5.04 -10.67 -0.32
C ALA A 32 -6.20 -10.89 -1.32
N LEU A 33 -5.98 -10.54 -2.59
CA LEU A 33 -6.92 -10.95 -3.65
C LEU A 33 -6.98 -12.48 -3.71
N VAL A 34 -5.83 -13.12 -3.47
CA VAL A 34 -5.59 -14.56 -3.45
C VAL A 34 -4.42 -14.84 -2.51
N SER A 35 -4.53 -15.89 -1.69
CA SER A 35 -3.48 -16.33 -0.75
C SER A 35 -2.27 -17.01 -1.44
N ALA A 36 -1.82 -16.49 -2.58
CA ALA A 36 -0.68 -16.98 -3.34
C ALA A 36 -0.06 -15.87 -4.19
N ASN A 37 1.20 -16.02 -4.61
CA ASN A 37 1.77 -15.16 -5.63
C ASN A 37 1.03 -15.35 -6.96
N ILE A 38 0.55 -14.26 -7.56
CA ILE A 38 -0.24 -14.28 -8.78
C ILE A 38 0.36 -13.39 -9.86
N GLN A 39 0.15 -13.79 -11.12
CA GLN A 39 0.33 -12.93 -12.29
C GLN A 39 -1.04 -12.70 -12.93
N VAL A 40 -1.52 -11.45 -12.93
CA VAL A 40 -2.82 -11.13 -13.53
C VAL A 40 -2.75 -11.19 -15.05
N GLU A 41 -3.67 -11.93 -15.66
CA GLU A 41 -3.79 -12.07 -17.11
C GLU A 41 -4.93 -11.24 -17.70
N ARG A 42 -6.06 -11.13 -16.96
CA ARG A 42 -7.24 -10.42 -17.42
C ARG A 42 -7.99 -9.80 -16.25
N ILE A 43 -8.57 -8.64 -16.53
CA ILE A 43 -9.48 -7.89 -15.66
C ILE A 43 -10.75 -7.70 -16.49
N GLN A 44 -11.90 -8.13 -15.98
CA GLN A 44 -13.18 -8.00 -16.68
C GLN A 44 -14.33 -7.83 -15.69
N THR A 45 -15.51 -7.49 -16.20
CA THR A 45 -16.77 -7.63 -15.45
C THR A 45 -17.54 -8.85 -15.96
N VAL A 46 -18.32 -9.49 -15.08
CA VAL A 46 -19.20 -10.60 -15.43
C VAL A 46 -20.62 -10.38 -14.92
N GLY A 47 -21.58 -10.90 -15.68
CA GLY A 47 -23.01 -10.86 -15.35
C GLY A 47 -23.64 -9.47 -15.41
N VAL A 48 -24.95 -9.41 -15.19
CA VAL A 48 -25.77 -8.18 -15.25
C VAL A 48 -25.33 -7.14 -14.21
N GLY A 49 -24.78 -7.59 -13.08
CA GLY A 49 -24.29 -6.73 -12.02
C GLY A 49 -22.93 -6.06 -12.30
N ASN A 50 -22.28 -6.35 -13.43
CA ASN A 50 -20.91 -5.93 -13.73
C ASN A 50 -19.94 -6.26 -12.58
N ILE A 51 -19.94 -7.52 -12.15
CA ILE A 51 -19.11 -7.98 -11.02
C ILE A 51 -17.65 -8.06 -11.47
N PRO A 52 -16.71 -7.37 -10.81
CA PRO A 52 -15.30 -7.48 -11.14
C PRO A 52 -14.76 -8.90 -11.01
N GLN A 53 -14.08 -9.37 -12.05
CA GLN A 53 -13.37 -10.65 -12.08
C GLN A 53 -11.91 -10.44 -12.47
N ILE A 54 -11.01 -11.04 -11.69
CA ILE A 54 -9.59 -11.11 -11.99
C ILE A 54 -9.24 -12.54 -12.39
N ILE A 55 -8.67 -12.72 -13.59
CA ILE A 55 -8.10 -14.00 -14.05
C ILE A 55 -6.59 -13.90 -13.94
N TYR A 56 -5.98 -14.90 -13.33
CA TYR A 56 -4.57 -14.89 -12.97
C TYR A 56 -3.93 -16.28 -13.08
N LYS A 57 -2.59 -16.31 -13.15
CA LYS A 57 -1.77 -17.50 -13.08
C LYS A 57 -1.12 -17.63 -11.72
N THR A 58 -1.02 -18.86 -11.25
CA THR A 58 -0.22 -19.33 -10.11
C THR A 58 0.74 -20.41 -10.61
N PRO A 59 1.71 -20.88 -9.79
CA PRO A 59 2.50 -22.06 -10.13
C PRO A 59 1.66 -23.32 -10.38
N LYS A 60 0.43 -23.38 -9.86
CA LYS A 60 -0.49 -24.52 -9.98
C LYS A 60 -1.42 -24.42 -11.19
N GLY A 61 -1.35 -23.34 -11.97
CA GLY A 61 -2.19 -23.13 -13.14
C GLY A 61 -3.00 -21.84 -13.09
N ARG A 62 -4.00 -21.77 -13.98
CA ARG A 62 -4.84 -20.59 -14.20
C ARG A 62 -6.08 -20.63 -13.32
N CYS A 63 -6.37 -19.53 -12.64
CA CYS A 63 -7.50 -19.40 -11.73
C CYS A 63 -8.22 -18.05 -11.95
N SER A 64 -9.36 -17.88 -11.30
CA SER A 64 -10.08 -16.61 -11.28
C SER A 64 -10.67 -16.31 -9.91
N THR A 65 -10.78 -15.04 -9.56
CA THR A 65 -11.47 -14.59 -8.35
C THR A 65 -12.46 -13.48 -8.70
N LEU A 66 -13.59 -13.46 -8.00
CA LEU A 66 -14.57 -12.38 -8.07
C LEU A 66 -14.31 -11.43 -6.90
N LEU A 67 -14.40 -10.13 -7.16
CA LEU A 67 -14.23 -9.11 -6.13
C LEU A 67 -15.55 -8.37 -5.94
N SER A 68 -15.84 -7.98 -4.69
CA SER A 68 -16.94 -7.05 -4.45
C SER A 68 -16.61 -5.69 -5.08
N LYS A 69 -17.66 -4.93 -5.48
CA LYS A 69 -17.45 -3.58 -6.01
C LYS A 69 -16.70 -2.69 -5.02
N THR A 70 -17.00 -2.80 -3.72
CA THR A 70 -16.31 -2.07 -2.66
C THR A 70 -14.83 -2.39 -2.59
N GLN A 71 -14.47 -3.69 -2.61
CA GLN A 71 -13.07 -4.10 -2.60
C GLN A 71 -12.33 -3.61 -3.85
N PHE A 72 -12.95 -3.76 -5.02
CA PHE A 72 -12.40 -3.27 -6.29
C PHE A 72 -12.19 -1.76 -6.28
N THR A 73 -13.17 -0.99 -5.80
CA THR A 73 -13.06 0.47 -5.62
C THR A 73 -11.94 0.83 -4.66
N LYS A 74 -11.79 0.15 -3.50
CA LYS A 74 -10.69 0.41 -2.54
C LYS A 74 -9.31 0.18 -3.17
N ILE A 75 -9.15 -0.88 -3.96
CA ILE A 75 -7.90 -1.19 -4.66
C ILE A 75 -7.52 -0.06 -5.63
N TRP A 76 -8.46 0.45 -6.42
CA TRP A 76 -8.17 1.53 -7.36
C TRP A 76 -8.07 2.90 -6.72
N GLN A 77 -8.77 3.14 -5.61
CA GLN A 77 -8.57 4.32 -4.77
C GLN A 77 -7.11 4.38 -4.28
N CYS A 78 -6.56 3.24 -3.83
CA CYS A 78 -5.15 3.13 -3.45
C CYS A 78 -4.22 3.51 -4.62
N TRP A 79 -4.47 2.97 -5.81
CA TRP A 79 -3.68 3.32 -7.01
C TRP A 79 -3.73 4.83 -7.34
N LEU A 80 -4.93 5.41 -7.33
CA LEU A 80 -5.14 6.84 -7.62
C LEU A 80 -4.41 7.73 -6.62
N GLN A 81 -4.49 7.42 -5.33
CA GLN A 81 -3.88 8.22 -4.26
C GLN A 81 -2.36 8.14 -4.23
N ILE A 82 -1.77 7.04 -4.73
CA ILE A 82 -0.32 6.97 -4.94
C ILE A 82 0.13 7.98 -6.00
N ARG A 83 -0.70 8.23 -7.02
CA ARG A 83 -0.37 9.15 -8.13
C ARG A 83 -0.74 10.59 -7.85
N SER A 84 -1.80 10.84 -7.09
CA SER A 84 -2.21 12.19 -6.71
C SER A 84 -2.91 12.16 -5.37
N SER A 85 -2.28 12.80 -4.37
CA SER A 85 -2.84 12.94 -3.02
C SER A 85 -4.13 13.76 -2.96
N ASN A 86 -4.42 14.54 -4.01
CA ASN A 86 -5.61 15.38 -4.08
C ASN A 86 -6.87 14.57 -4.48
N ILE A 87 -6.70 13.31 -4.91
CA ILE A 87 -7.80 12.41 -5.22
C ILE A 87 -8.31 11.81 -3.91
N THR A 88 -9.39 12.39 -3.39
CA THR A 88 -10.02 11.94 -2.14
C THR A 88 -11.06 10.88 -2.39
N GLN A 89 -11.65 10.82 -3.59
CA GLN A 89 -12.78 9.93 -3.88
C GLN A 89 -12.83 9.45 -5.34
N LEU A 90 -12.90 8.14 -5.51
CA LEU A 90 -13.28 7.44 -6.73
C LEU A 90 -14.81 7.34 -6.79
N GLN A 91 -15.40 8.01 -7.78
CA GLN A 91 -16.86 8.07 -7.98
C GLN A 91 -17.36 6.90 -8.82
N ALA A 92 -16.62 6.55 -9.87
CA ALA A 92 -16.97 5.45 -10.77
C ALA A 92 -15.73 4.89 -11.48
N TRP A 93 -15.82 3.64 -11.90
CA TRP A 93 -14.82 2.98 -12.73
C TRP A 93 -15.49 2.20 -13.86
N GLU A 94 -14.78 2.06 -14.97
CA GLU A 94 -15.21 1.27 -16.13
C GLU A 94 -14.02 0.46 -16.65
N ILE A 95 -14.25 -0.84 -16.94
CA ILE A 95 -13.25 -1.71 -17.55
C ILE A 95 -13.50 -1.73 -19.06
N LYS A 96 -12.50 -1.31 -19.84
CA LYS A 96 -12.50 -1.36 -21.31
C LYS A 96 -11.41 -2.31 -21.79
N ALA A 97 -11.47 -2.70 -23.07
CA ALA A 97 -10.50 -3.62 -23.66
C ALA A 97 -9.03 -3.12 -23.52
N SER A 98 -8.82 -1.81 -23.63
CA SER A 98 -7.49 -1.18 -23.59
C SER A 98 -7.04 -0.74 -22.19
N GLY A 99 -7.92 -0.77 -21.18
CA GLY A 99 -7.60 -0.23 -19.87
C GLY A 99 -8.78 0.03 -18.95
N LEU A 100 -8.52 0.75 -17.87
CA LEU A 100 -9.51 1.19 -16.90
C LEU A 100 -9.68 2.70 -16.98
N GLN A 101 -10.95 3.14 -17.00
CA GLN A 101 -11.31 4.54 -16.85
C GLN A 101 -11.83 4.78 -15.44
N PHE A 102 -11.38 5.85 -14.80
CA PHE A 102 -11.80 6.27 -13.48
C PHE A 102 -12.40 7.67 -13.53
N LYS A 103 -13.51 7.88 -12.84
CA LYS A 103 -14.08 9.19 -12.58
C LYS A 103 -13.87 9.53 -11.11
N THR A 104 -13.26 10.68 -10.85
CA THR A 104 -12.88 11.14 -9.50
C THR A 104 -13.40 12.55 -9.25
N ASN A 105 -13.21 13.05 -8.03
CA ASN A 105 -13.42 14.47 -7.70
C ASN A 105 -12.50 15.44 -8.47
N GLN A 106 -11.42 14.95 -9.07
CA GLN A 106 -10.44 15.75 -9.84
C GLN A 106 -10.59 15.57 -11.37
N GLY A 107 -11.63 14.85 -11.82
CA GLY A 107 -11.86 14.57 -13.24
C GLY A 107 -11.63 13.11 -13.63
N GLN A 108 -11.36 12.88 -14.92
CA GLN A 108 -11.22 11.54 -15.49
C GLN A 108 -9.75 11.12 -15.58
N PHE A 109 -9.48 9.86 -15.21
CA PHE A 109 -8.16 9.24 -15.29
C PHE A 109 -8.23 7.97 -16.11
N TRP A 110 -7.16 7.69 -16.85
CA TRP A 110 -7.02 6.49 -17.66
C TRP A 110 -5.81 5.67 -17.20
N LEU A 111 -5.98 4.36 -17.15
CA LEU A 111 -4.94 3.39 -16.82
C LEU A 111 -4.87 2.31 -17.89
N ASN A 112 -3.71 2.17 -18.54
CA ASN A 112 -3.49 1.11 -19.51
C ASN A 112 -3.62 -0.28 -18.84
N ILE A 113 -4.24 -1.23 -19.56
CA ILE A 113 -4.47 -2.58 -19.06
C ILE A 113 -3.19 -3.31 -18.60
N SER A 114 -2.05 -3.12 -19.26
CA SER A 114 -0.78 -3.74 -18.86
C SER A 114 -0.31 -3.23 -17.49
N GLU A 115 -0.45 -1.94 -17.25
CA GLU A 115 -0.12 -1.34 -15.96
C GLU A 115 -1.12 -1.78 -14.88
N ALA A 116 -2.42 -1.86 -15.20
CA ALA A 116 -3.44 -2.37 -14.29
C ALA A 116 -3.15 -3.80 -13.81
N LYS A 117 -2.77 -4.70 -14.72
CA LYS A 117 -2.38 -6.08 -14.39
C LYS A 117 -1.15 -6.13 -13.48
N ALA A 118 -0.14 -5.32 -13.79
CA ALA A 118 1.08 -5.23 -12.99
C ALA A 118 0.80 -4.70 -11.59
N PHE A 119 -0.03 -3.66 -11.48
CA PHE A 119 -0.45 -3.09 -10.21
C PHE A 119 -1.18 -4.13 -9.34
N LEU A 120 -2.20 -4.83 -9.88
CA LEU A 120 -2.95 -5.83 -9.12
C LEU A 120 -2.06 -6.99 -8.64
N SER A 121 -1.10 -7.42 -9.47
CA SER A 121 -0.15 -8.47 -9.08
C SER A 121 0.72 -8.01 -7.90
N ARG A 122 1.17 -6.74 -7.92
CA ARG A 122 1.95 -6.14 -6.81
C ARG A 122 1.10 -5.87 -5.58
N TYR A 123 -0.14 -5.43 -5.75
CA TYR A 123 -1.09 -5.23 -4.67
C TYR A 123 -1.30 -6.55 -3.90
N ASN A 124 -1.53 -7.64 -4.63
CA ASN A 124 -1.65 -8.96 -4.01
C ASN A 124 -0.36 -9.38 -3.30
N ARG A 125 0.81 -9.08 -3.90
CA ARG A 125 2.12 -9.34 -3.30
C ARG A 125 2.31 -8.62 -1.96
N VAL A 126 1.83 -7.38 -1.82
CA VAL A 126 1.87 -6.65 -0.54
C VAL A 126 1.05 -7.36 0.55
N ALA A 127 -0.04 -8.04 0.19
CA ALA A 127 -0.87 -8.76 1.16
C ALA A 127 -0.24 -10.06 1.67
N ILE A 128 0.65 -10.66 0.88
CA ILE A 128 1.27 -11.97 1.21
C ILE A 128 2.75 -11.86 1.58
N GLU A 129 3.39 -10.71 1.32
CA GLU A 129 4.71 -10.37 1.84
C GLU A 129 4.55 -9.45 3.06
N PRO A 130 5.16 -9.77 4.21
CA PRO A 130 4.99 -9.02 5.45
C PRO A 130 5.82 -7.72 5.43
N LEU A 131 5.42 -6.75 4.60
CA LEU A 131 6.06 -5.44 4.56
C LEU A 131 5.70 -4.64 5.81
N SER A 132 6.70 -4.07 6.47
CA SER A 132 6.50 -3.15 7.61
C SER A 132 6.79 -1.73 7.17
N VAL A 133 5.87 -0.82 7.46
CA VAL A 133 5.93 0.60 7.13
C VAL A 133 6.18 1.40 8.41
N LYS A 134 7.14 2.30 8.38
CA LYS A 134 7.45 3.22 9.46
C LYS A 134 7.33 4.65 8.94
N PHE A 135 6.42 5.42 9.54
CA PHE A 135 6.30 6.84 9.28
C PHE A 135 7.30 7.60 10.15
N THR A 136 8.05 8.52 9.54
CA THR A 136 8.92 9.47 10.25
C THR A 136 8.51 10.89 9.88
N GLU A 137 9.03 11.89 10.58
CA GLU A 137 8.71 13.31 10.31
C GLU A 137 9.03 13.74 8.86
N HIS A 138 10.08 13.17 8.27
CA HIS A 138 10.62 13.59 6.98
C HIS A 138 10.40 12.56 5.87
N ASP A 139 10.44 11.26 6.21
CA ASP A 139 10.41 10.16 5.27
C ASP A 139 9.49 9.01 5.69
N ILE A 140 9.15 8.14 4.75
CA ILE A 140 8.46 6.88 5.04
C ILE A 140 9.39 5.73 4.68
N VAL A 141 9.67 4.87 5.64
CA VAL A 141 10.59 3.74 5.50
C VAL A 141 9.76 2.46 5.41
N VAL A 142 10.06 1.63 4.42
CA VAL A 142 9.44 0.32 4.24
C VAL A 142 10.50 -0.76 4.37
N TRP A 143 10.32 -1.65 5.35
CA TRP A 143 11.15 -2.82 5.58
C TRP A 143 10.48 -4.06 4.98
N ASN A 144 11.23 -4.79 4.16
CA ASN A 144 10.89 -6.15 3.76
C ASN A 144 11.75 -7.15 4.58
N PRO A 145 11.17 -7.89 5.54
CA PRO A 145 11.93 -8.83 6.37
C PRO A 145 12.33 -10.10 5.62
N ILE A 146 11.61 -10.50 4.56
CA ILE A 146 11.97 -11.66 3.73
C ILE A 146 13.28 -11.41 3.00
N HIS A 147 13.46 -10.21 2.44
CA HIS A 147 14.64 -9.86 1.66
C HIS A 147 15.69 -9.06 2.44
N GLN A 148 15.41 -8.71 3.70
CA GLN A 148 16.26 -7.87 4.54
C GLN A 148 16.62 -6.53 3.88
N THR A 149 15.66 -5.94 3.14
CA THR A 149 15.87 -4.67 2.42
C THR A 149 15.04 -3.55 3.02
N ILE A 150 15.61 -2.34 2.99
CA ILE A 150 14.95 -1.10 3.36
C ILE A 150 14.73 -0.25 2.11
N SER A 151 13.55 0.35 1.98
CA SER A 151 13.23 1.31 0.92
C SER A 151 12.59 2.55 1.51
N GLN A 152 12.96 3.71 0.98
CA GLN A 152 12.36 5.00 1.34
C GLN A 152 11.31 5.35 0.30
N VAL A 153 10.13 5.79 0.77
CA VAL A 153 9.03 6.25 -0.06
C VAL A 153 8.77 7.73 0.28
N ASN A 154 8.79 8.57 -0.75
CA ASN A 154 8.51 9.99 -0.63
C ASN A 154 7.57 10.46 -1.76
N LYS A 155 7.32 11.77 -1.85
CA LYS A 155 6.43 12.35 -2.86
C LYS A 155 6.91 12.13 -4.30
N THR A 156 8.21 11.94 -4.50
CA THR A 156 8.83 11.76 -5.84
C THR A 156 8.90 10.30 -6.27
N GLY A 157 8.72 9.34 -5.36
CA GLY A 157 8.76 7.92 -5.69
C GLY A 157 9.27 7.04 -4.55
N CYS A 158 9.97 5.98 -4.91
CA CYS A 158 10.53 5.00 -3.99
C CYS A 158 12.01 4.72 -4.33
N SER A 159 12.86 4.59 -3.30
CA SER A 159 14.29 4.33 -3.45
C SER A 159 14.66 2.88 -3.79
N CYS A 160 13.66 2.01 -3.96
CA CYS A 160 13.92 0.59 -4.24
C CYS A 160 14.68 0.44 -5.58
N ALA A 161 15.72 -0.39 -5.58
CA ALA A 161 16.59 -0.66 -6.72
C ALA A 161 15.90 -1.41 -7.89
N ASP A 162 14.58 -1.56 -7.83
CA ASP A 162 13.78 -2.29 -8.79
C ASP A 162 13.72 -1.52 -10.12
N SER A 163 14.74 -1.72 -10.94
CA SER A 163 14.96 -1.03 -12.22
C SER A 163 13.80 -1.22 -13.19
N GLN A 164 13.04 -2.32 -13.06
CA GLN A 164 11.82 -2.56 -13.81
C GLN A 164 10.70 -1.55 -13.52
N TYR A 165 10.75 -0.83 -12.39
CA TYR A 165 9.60 -0.06 -11.88
C TYR A 165 9.89 1.42 -11.67
N ARG A 166 11.01 1.97 -12.17
CA ARG A 166 11.30 3.42 -12.06
C ARG A 166 10.16 4.32 -12.57
N HIS A 167 9.30 3.81 -13.46
CA HIS A 167 8.17 4.54 -14.03
C HIS A 167 6.79 3.99 -13.63
N THR A 168 6.71 3.07 -12.65
CA THR A 168 5.43 2.47 -12.23
C THR A 168 5.34 2.29 -10.72
N THR A 169 4.12 2.23 -10.19
CA THR A 169 3.86 2.03 -8.76
C THR A 169 4.48 0.73 -8.22
N CYS A 170 5.43 0.81 -7.29
CA CYS A 170 6.07 -0.35 -6.69
C CYS A 170 5.32 -0.87 -5.44
N LYS A 171 5.66 -2.08 -4.97
CA LYS A 171 5.02 -2.68 -3.78
C LYS A 171 5.17 -1.84 -2.51
N HIS A 172 6.26 -1.09 -2.37
CA HIS A 172 6.49 -0.24 -1.20
C HIS A 172 5.55 0.97 -1.19
N GLN A 173 5.32 1.61 -2.34
CA GLN A 173 4.35 2.71 -2.45
C GLN A 173 2.93 2.24 -2.15
N ILE A 174 2.58 1.02 -2.58
CA ILE A 174 1.30 0.38 -2.26
C ILE A 174 1.17 0.16 -0.75
N ALA A 175 2.17 -0.47 -0.12
CA ALA A 175 2.17 -0.70 1.32
C ALA A 175 1.98 0.60 2.12
N VAL A 176 2.72 1.65 1.77
CA VAL A 176 2.59 2.97 2.41
C VAL A 176 1.18 3.53 2.27
N GLN A 177 0.61 3.49 1.07
CA GLN A 177 -0.71 4.07 0.85
C GLN A 177 -1.80 3.29 1.59
N LEU A 178 -1.68 1.96 1.68
CA LEU A 178 -2.62 1.14 2.45
C LEU A 178 -2.59 1.46 3.94
N CYS A 179 -1.41 1.63 4.52
CA CYS A 179 -1.25 2.08 5.90
C CYS A 179 -1.91 3.45 6.13
N ARG A 180 -1.71 4.42 5.22
CA ARG A 180 -2.39 5.73 5.30
C ARG A 180 -3.91 5.60 5.27
N MET A 181 -4.45 4.79 4.36
CA MET A 181 -5.89 4.57 4.24
C MET A 181 -6.49 3.98 5.52
N GLN A 182 -5.78 3.07 6.19
CA GLN A 182 -6.20 2.48 7.48
C GLN A 182 -6.25 3.52 8.59
N THR A 183 -5.21 4.34 8.74
CA THR A 183 -5.18 5.40 9.76
C THR A 183 -6.32 6.41 9.58
N HIS A 184 -6.74 6.69 8.34
CA HIS A 184 -7.90 7.53 8.06
C HIS A 184 -9.23 6.87 8.42
N GLU A 185 -9.41 5.57 8.11
CA GLU A 185 -10.62 4.82 8.47
C GLU A 185 -10.78 4.72 9.99
N GLU A 186 -9.68 4.47 10.73
CA GLU A 186 -9.66 4.43 12.20
C GLU A 186 -10.05 5.79 12.79
N SER A 187 -9.47 6.88 12.29
CA SER A 187 -9.76 8.25 12.77
C SER A 187 -11.22 8.65 12.55
N GLN A 188 -11.83 8.24 11.43
CA GLN A 188 -13.25 8.52 11.14
C GLN A 188 -14.20 7.68 12.00
N SER A 189 -13.82 6.44 12.31
CA SER A 189 -14.63 5.57 13.16
C SER A 189 -14.73 6.10 14.60
N ILE A 190 -13.64 6.62 15.15
CA ILE A 190 -13.60 7.25 16.49
C ILE A 190 -14.44 8.54 16.51
N ALA A 191 -14.37 9.34 15.45
CA ALA A 191 -15.17 10.58 15.35
C ALA A 191 -16.68 10.34 15.19
N SER A 192 -17.11 9.14 14.77
CA SER A 192 -18.52 8.80 14.56
C SER A 192 -19.20 8.20 15.80
N LEU A 193 -18.42 7.97 16.87
CA LEU A 193 -18.88 7.38 18.13
C LEU A 193 -18.98 8.40 19.29
N ASN A 194 -18.58 9.65 19.04
CA ASN A 194 -18.68 10.79 19.95
C ASN A 194 -19.69 11.80 19.43
#